data_AF-A0A3D4AMD7-F1
#
_entry.id   AF-A0A3D4AMD7-F1
#
_cell.length_a   1.000
_cell.length_b   1.000
_cell.length_c   1.000
_cell.angle_alpha   90.00
_cell.angle_beta   90.00
_cell.angle_gamma   90.00
#
_symmetry.space_group_name_H-M   'P 1'
#
loop_
_entity.id
_entity.type
_entity.pdbx_description
1 polymer ?
#
loop_
_entity_poly.entity_id
_entity_poly.type
_entity_poly.pdbx_seq_one_letter_code
_entity_poly.pdbx_strand_id
1 'polypeptide(L)'
;MHQIADLISIFEHTFFQSYNTRLVKGEHEPIYIPANDTTPYHQIVFAHGFYASALHEIAHWLVAGSQRRLVEDYGYWYCPDGRDASQQAEFESVEVKPQAIEWALSVAAGFDFNVS
;
A
#
# COMPACT_ATOMS: atom_id res chain seq x y z
N MET A 1 16.07 -13.90 5.72
CA MET A 1 16.35 -12.61 5.06
C MET A 1 15.17 -12.34 4.15
N HIS A 2 14.45 -11.25 4.37
CA HIS A 2 13.23 -10.91 3.62
C HIS A 2 13.58 -10.22 2.30
N GLN A 3 13.11 -10.77 1.18
CA GLN A 3 13.35 -10.20 -0.14
C GLN A 3 12.06 -9.60 -0.70
N ILE A 4 12.16 -8.43 -1.31
CA ILE A 4 11.03 -7.77 -1.98
C ILE A 4 10.40 -8.63 -3.08
N ALA A 5 11.24 -9.40 -3.79
CA ALA A 5 10.78 -10.30 -4.84
C ALA A 5 9.76 -11.32 -4.30
N ASP A 6 9.89 -11.74 -3.04
CA ASP A 6 8.96 -12.68 -2.40
C ASP A 6 7.58 -12.03 -2.25
N LEU A 7 7.50 -10.79 -1.75
CA LEU A 7 6.22 -10.07 -1.62
C LEU A 7 5.56 -9.81 -2.97
N ILE A 8 6.33 -9.41 -3.99
CA ILE A 8 5.81 -9.19 -5.34
C ILE A 8 5.20 -10.49 -5.89
N SER A 9 5.95 -11.60 -5.79
CA SER A 9 5.49 -12.90 -6.29
C SER A 9 4.25 -13.39 -5.53
N ILE A 10 4.26 -13.34 -4.19
CA ILE A 10 3.12 -13.77 -3.36
C ILE A 10 1.89 -12.91 -3.66
N PHE A 11 2.04 -11.59 -3.74
CA PHE A 11 0.94 -10.68 -4.03
C PHE A 11 0.35 -10.97 -5.41
N GLU A 12 1.19 -11.09 -6.44
CA GLU A 12 0.73 -11.34 -7.81
C GLU A 12 0.00 -12.69 -7.92
N HIS A 13 0.55 -13.76 -7.33
CA HIS A 13 -0.10 -15.07 -7.29
C HIS A 13 -1.45 -15.05 -6.55
N THR A 14 -1.58 -14.20 -5.52
CA THR A 14 -2.79 -14.15 -4.69
C THR A 14 -3.89 -13.29 -5.32
N PHE A 15 -3.53 -12.16 -5.94
CA PHE A 15 -4.50 -11.11 -6.28
C PHE A 15 -4.59 -10.76 -7.75
N PHE A 16 -3.61 -11.10 -8.59
CA PHE A 16 -3.63 -10.65 -9.99
C PHE A 16 -4.84 -11.21 -10.75
N GLN A 17 -5.13 -12.49 -10.62
CA GLN A 17 -6.24 -13.11 -11.35
C GLN A 17 -7.62 -12.56 -10.92
N SER A 18 -7.81 -12.30 -9.62
CA SER A 18 -9.11 -11.90 -9.08
C SER A 18 -9.33 -10.39 -9.06
N TYR A 19 -8.26 -9.60 -8.99
CA TYR A 19 -8.33 -8.15 -8.80
C TYR A 19 -7.53 -7.35 -9.82
N ASN A 20 -6.89 -8.00 -10.79
CA ASN A 20 -6.08 -7.35 -11.83
C ASN A 20 -5.08 -6.33 -11.26
N THR A 21 -4.51 -6.63 -10.08
CA THR A 21 -3.62 -5.72 -9.34
C THR A 21 -2.25 -6.35 -9.19
N ARG A 22 -1.20 -5.54 -9.37
CA ARG A 22 0.20 -5.93 -9.19
C ARG A 22 0.89 -5.03 -8.16
N LEU A 23 1.86 -5.61 -7.46
CA LEU A 23 2.77 -4.88 -6.57
C LEU A 23 4.02 -4.48 -7.38
N VAL A 24 4.36 -3.20 -7.39
CA VAL A 24 5.42 -2.64 -8.23
C VAL A 24 6.40 -1.88 -7.35
N LYS A 25 7.70 -2.17 -7.51
CA LYS A 25 8.75 -1.39 -6.85
C LYS A 25 8.87 -0.02 -7.54
N GLY A 26 8.63 1.04 -6.79
CA GLY A 26 8.90 2.42 -7.19
C GLY A 26 10.22 2.95 -6.65
N GLU A 27 10.61 4.12 -7.14
CA GLU A 27 11.85 4.82 -6.76
C GLU A 27 11.59 6.04 -5.86
N HIS A 28 10.34 6.51 -5.77
CA HIS A 28 9.97 7.77 -5.10
C HIS A 28 8.83 7.54 -4.11
N GLU A 29 7.76 8.34 -4.22
CA GLU A 29 6.60 8.26 -3.35
C GLU A 29 5.75 7.01 -3.69
N PRO A 30 5.12 6.39 -2.66
CA PRO A 30 4.15 5.36 -2.91
C PRO A 30 2.92 5.95 -3.62
N ILE A 31 2.29 5.14 -4.48
CA ILE A 31 1.06 5.54 -5.16
C ILE A 31 0.28 4.32 -5.64
N TYR A 32 -1.04 4.38 -5.50
CA TYR A 32 -1.93 3.45 -6.20
C TYR A 32 -2.38 4.03 -7.54
N ILE A 33 -2.16 3.28 -8.63
CA ILE A 33 -2.52 3.69 -9.99
C ILE A 33 -3.53 2.70 -10.56
N PRO A 34 -4.77 3.12 -10.87
CA PRO A 34 -5.73 2.26 -11.53
C PRO A 34 -5.28 1.84 -12.93
N ALA A 35 -5.76 0.67 -13.39
CA ALA A 35 -5.60 0.25 -14.77
C ALA A 35 -6.10 1.33 -15.73
N ASN A 36 -5.37 1.55 -16.82
CA ASN A 36 -5.66 2.54 -17.84
C ASN A 36 -5.26 2.03 -19.24
N ASP A 37 -5.44 2.86 -20.26
CA ASP A 37 -5.17 2.49 -21.66
C ASP A 37 -3.70 2.09 -21.93
N THR A 38 -2.77 2.59 -21.12
CA THR A 38 -1.33 2.29 -21.26
C THR A 38 -0.93 1.07 -20.43
N THR A 39 -1.48 0.93 -19.23
CA THR A 39 -1.20 -0.18 -18.32
C THR A 39 -2.50 -0.90 -17.95
N PRO A 40 -2.78 -2.09 -18.52
CA PRO A 40 -4.07 -2.75 -18.38
C PRO A 40 -4.27 -3.48 -17.04
N TYR A 41 -3.52 -3.09 -16.00
CA TYR A 41 -3.60 -3.62 -14.64
C TYR A 41 -3.40 -2.50 -13.61
N HIS A 42 -4.02 -2.66 -12.44
CA HIS A 42 -3.83 -1.77 -11.30
C HIS A 42 -2.44 -1.97 -10.69
N GLN A 43 -1.87 -0.90 -10.15
CA GLN A 43 -0.52 -0.92 -9.59
C GLN A 43 -0.54 -0.38 -8.16
N ILE A 44 0.02 -1.14 -7.24
CA ILE A 44 0.42 -0.67 -5.92
C ILE A 44 1.91 -0.38 -6.01
N VAL A 45 2.30 0.88 -6.12
CA VAL A 45 3.70 1.30 -6.20
C VAL A 45 4.19 1.61 -4.79
N PHE A 46 5.23 0.93 -4.32
CA PHE A 46 5.83 1.18 -3.00
C PHE A 46 7.23 1.78 -3.12
N ALA A 47 7.65 2.51 -2.09
CA ALA A 47 8.83 3.36 -2.14
C ALA A 47 10.15 2.60 -1.89
N HIS A 48 11.20 2.99 -2.62
CA HIS A 48 12.63 2.68 -2.38
C HIS A 48 13.00 1.19 -2.25
N GLY A 49 12.12 0.25 -2.60
CA GLY A 49 12.40 -1.18 -2.42
C GLY A 49 12.43 -1.63 -0.95
N PHE A 50 11.79 -0.91 -0.03
CA PHE A 50 11.76 -1.31 1.38
C PHE A 50 10.63 -2.29 1.69
N TYR A 51 10.94 -3.33 2.47
CA TYR A 51 9.98 -4.40 2.78
C TYR A 51 8.80 -3.88 3.61
N ALA A 52 9.08 -3.00 4.58
CA ALA A 52 8.05 -2.33 5.36
C ALA A 52 7.14 -1.47 4.47
N SER A 53 7.71 -0.69 3.55
CA SER A 53 6.90 0.12 2.60
C SER A 53 5.99 -0.77 1.74
N ALA A 54 6.48 -1.91 1.24
CA ALA A 54 5.63 -2.84 0.50
C ALA A 54 4.47 -3.40 1.36
N LEU A 55 4.73 -3.78 2.61
CA LEU A 55 3.69 -4.27 3.51
C LEU A 55 2.66 -3.18 3.85
N HIS A 56 3.12 -1.96 4.08
CA HIS A 56 2.29 -0.80 4.34
C HIS A 56 1.32 -0.54 3.18
N GLU A 57 1.83 -0.47 1.94
CA GLU A 57 0.98 -0.25 0.77
C GLU A 57 0.00 -1.39 0.50
N ILE A 58 0.39 -2.64 0.76
CA ILE A 58 -0.53 -3.78 0.72
C ILE A 58 -1.64 -3.61 1.76
N ALA A 59 -1.32 -3.15 2.96
CA ALA A 59 -2.30 -2.93 4.01
C ALA A 59 -3.30 -1.83 3.62
N HIS A 60 -2.85 -0.72 3.05
CA HIS A 60 -3.71 0.31 2.48
C HIS A 60 -4.65 -0.25 1.40
N TRP A 61 -4.11 -1.04 0.47
CA TRP A 61 -4.91 -1.67 -0.57
C TRP A 61 -5.98 -2.62 -0.01
N LEU A 62 -5.64 -3.40 1.03
CA LEU A 62 -6.57 -4.32 1.70
C LEU A 62 -7.72 -3.58 2.40
N VAL A 63 -7.48 -2.38 2.93
CA VAL A 63 -8.52 -1.50 3.49
C VAL A 63 -9.36 -0.85 2.38
N ALA A 64 -8.74 -0.50 1.26
CA ALA A 64 -9.41 0.14 0.15
C ALA A 64 -10.42 -0.81 -0.54
N GLY A 65 -11.70 -0.48 -0.48
CA GLY A 65 -12.76 -1.23 -1.17
C GLY A 65 -12.73 -1.07 -2.69
N SER A 66 -13.53 -1.86 -3.40
CA SER A 66 -13.57 -1.91 -4.87
C SER A 66 -13.77 -0.55 -5.53
N GLN A 67 -14.61 0.32 -4.96
CA GLN A 67 -14.84 1.67 -5.48
C GLN A 67 -13.60 2.57 -5.38
N ARG A 68 -12.87 2.50 -4.26
CA ARG A 68 -11.66 3.30 -4.04
C ARG A 68 -10.51 2.83 -4.93
N ARG A 69 -10.47 1.53 -5.25
CA ARG A 69 -9.51 0.94 -6.20
C ARG A 69 -9.73 1.39 -7.66
N LEU A 70 -10.72 2.23 -7.94
CA LEU A 70 -10.90 2.89 -9.24
C LEU A 70 -10.33 4.31 -9.27
N VAL A 71 -9.84 4.83 -8.14
CA VAL A 71 -9.32 6.20 -8.02
C VAL A 71 -7.84 6.12 -7.67
N GLU A 72 -7.05 7.03 -8.26
CA GLU A 72 -5.65 7.20 -7.91
C GLU A 72 -5.50 7.45 -6.40
N ASP A 73 -4.53 6.77 -5.80
CA ASP A 73 -4.24 6.79 -4.37
C ASP A 73 -5.48 6.58 -3.47
N TYR A 74 -6.41 5.76 -3.95
CA TYR A 74 -7.67 5.45 -3.29
C TYR A 74 -8.56 6.67 -3.02
N GLY A 75 -8.26 7.82 -3.61
CA GLY A 75 -8.89 9.11 -3.32
C GLY A 75 -8.60 9.63 -1.90
N TYR A 76 -7.50 9.20 -1.26
CA TYR A 76 -7.00 9.88 -0.07
C TYR A 76 -6.54 11.30 -0.43
N TRP A 77 -6.65 12.21 0.52
CA TRP A 77 -6.14 13.56 0.35
C TRP A 77 -4.65 13.58 0.69
N TYR A 78 -3.87 14.19 -0.18
CA TYR A 78 -2.47 14.48 0.10
C TYR A 78 -2.34 15.89 0.67
N CYS A 79 -1.60 16.04 1.76
CA CYS A 79 -1.18 17.34 2.25
C CYS A 79 0.34 17.34 2.38
N PRO A 80 1.04 18.04 1.48
CA PRO A 80 2.46 18.28 1.67
C PRO A 80 2.65 19.14 2.92
N ASP A 81 3.72 18.86 3.67
CA ASP A 81 4.24 19.55 4.86
C ASP A 81 3.31 20.54 5.60
N GLY A 82 3.08 20.26 6.88
CA GLY A 82 2.42 21.21 7.79
C GLY A 82 0.98 20.86 8.14
N ARG A 83 0.68 19.58 8.42
CA ARG A 83 -0.57 19.20 9.07
C ARG A 83 -0.69 19.93 10.41
N ASP A 84 -1.80 20.63 10.60
CA ASP A 84 -2.16 21.11 11.94
C ASP A 84 -2.57 19.91 12.83
N ALA A 85 -2.78 20.17 14.13
CA ALA A 85 -3.13 19.13 15.08
C ALA A 85 -4.45 18.40 14.73
N SER A 86 -5.40 19.08 14.08
CA SER A 86 -6.66 18.47 13.66
C SER A 86 -6.46 17.56 12.46
N GLN A 87 -5.69 18.01 11.47
CA GLN A 87 -5.34 17.24 10.27
C GLN A 87 -4.49 16.01 10.61
N GLN A 88 -3.57 16.16 11.57
CA GLN A 88 -2.76 15.05 12.06
C GLN A 88 -3.62 14.01 12.79
N ALA A 89 -4.57 14.43 13.64
CA ALA A 89 -5.49 13.51 14.31
C ALA A 89 -6.41 12.78 13.32
N GLU A 90 -6.86 13.46 12.25
CA GLU A 90 -7.64 12.83 11.19
C GLU A 90 -6.80 11.80 10.41
N PHE A 91 -5.55 12.14 10.09
CA PHE A 91 -4.61 11.21 9.48
C PHE A 91 -4.40 9.97 10.35
N GLU A 92 -4.06 10.15 11.63
CA GLU A 92 -3.83 9.04 12.56
C GLU A 92 -5.06 8.14 12.69
N SER A 93 -6.27 8.72 12.69
CA SER A 93 -7.53 7.97 12.73
C SER A 93 -7.70 7.05 11.51
N VAL A 94 -7.30 7.51 10.31
CA VAL A 94 -7.40 6.69 9.10
C VAL A 94 -6.28 5.64 9.00
N GLU A 95 -5.14 5.86 9.65
CA GLU A 95 -3.99 4.95 9.71
C GLU A 95 -4.16 3.74 10.66
N VAL A 96 -5.08 3.82 11.63
CA VAL A 96 -5.28 2.73 12.62
C VAL A 96 -5.51 1.37 11.95
N LYS A 97 -6.33 1.32 10.89
CA LYS A 97 -6.67 0.05 10.22
C LYS A 97 -5.53 -0.45 9.32
N PRO A 98 -4.94 0.37 8.42
CA PRO A 98 -3.74 -0.01 7.68
C PRO A 98 -2.63 -0.54 8.60
N GLN A 99 -2.26 0.17 9.65
CA GLN A 99 -1.17 -0.26 10.53
C GLN A 99 -1.49 -1.55 11.30
N ALA A 100 -2.74 -1.78 11.70
CA ALA A 100 -3.12 -3.05 12.32
C ALA A 100 -2.97 -4.24 11.35
N ILE A 101 -3.30 -4.04 10.07
CA ILE A 101 -3.12 -5.06 9.02
C ILE A 101 -1.63 -5.22 8.69
N GLU A 102 -0.88 -4.14 8.56
CA GLU A 102 0.57 -4.15 8.34
C GLU A 102 1.28 -4.95 9.44
N TRP A 103 0.89 -4.73 10.70
CA TRP A 103 1.40 -5.51 11.82
C TRP A 103 1.09 -7.00 11.68
N ALA A 104 -0.15 -7.35 11.34
CA ALA A 104 -0.53 -8.75 11.13
C ALA A 104 0.26 -9.41 9.99
N LEU A 105 0.48 -8.70 8.87
CA LEU A 105 1.28 -9.17 7.75
C LEU A 105 2.76 -9.32 8.14
N SER A 106 3.29 -8.38 8.92
CA SER A 106 4.67 -8.42 9.44
C SER A 106 4.87 -9.66 10.32
N VAL A 107 3.95 -9.92 11.25
CA VAL A 107 3.97 -11.12 12.10
C VAL A 107 3.89 -12.39 11.25
N ALA A 108 3.00 -12.45 10.26
CA ALA A 108 2.86 -13.60 9.37
C ALA A 108 4.12 -13.87 8.53
N ALA A 109 4.84 -12.81 8.14
CA ALA A 109 6.10 -12.90 7.42
C ALA A 109 7.32 -13.12 8.33
N GLY A 110 7.16 -13.08 9.66
CA GLY A 110 8.28 -13.07 10.60
C GLY A 110 9.19 -11.84 10.44
N PHE A 111 8.61 -10.69 10.09
CA PHE A 111 9.27 -9.40 9.91
C PHE A 111 8.95 -8.47 11.09
N ASP A 112 9.91 -7.64 11.50
CA ASP A 112 9.74 -6.71 12.62
C ASP A 112 8.89 -5.51 12.20
N PHE A 113 7.80 -5.27 12.92
CA PHE A 113 6.92 -4.13 12.69
C PHE A 113 7.36 -2.90 13.50
N ASN A 114 7.39 -1.74 12.87
CA ASN A 114 7.58 -0.44 13.53
C ASN A 114 6.60 0.56 12.92
N VAL A 115 5.96 1.38 13.76
CA VAL A 115 5.12 2.49 13.30
C VAL A 115 6.02 3.58 12.73
N SER A 116 5.78 3.96 11.48
CA SER A 116 6.46 5.07 10.79
C SER A 116 5.67 6.37 10.85
#